data_AF-A0A7C5UYZ9-F1
#
_entry.id   AF-A0A7C5UYZ9-F1
#
_cell.length_a   1.000
_cell.length_b   1.000
_cell.length_c   1.000
_cell.angle_alpha   90.00
_cell.angle_beta   90.00
_cell.angle_gamma   90.00
#
_symmetry.space_group_name_H-M   'P 1'
#
loop_
_entity.id
_entity.type
_entity.pdbx_description
1 polymer ?
#
loop_
_entity_poly.entity_id
_entity_poly.type
_entity_poly.pdbx_seq_one_letter_code
_entity_poly.pdbx_strand_id
1 'polypeptide(L)'
;MAAGREPRKVLVLRDDPSIRNLLALLKHMARDKAWGDEPLLAAINRNQFEAVILDVRCSQMSGEEVRGIKEFRPGFVGKQLVIMAECNGPKTLDLLERYLKNGLPQTLLWLISHRYKSPE
;
A
#
# COMPACT_ATOMS: atom_id res chain seq x y z
N MET A 1 7.47 -8.37 -27.01
CA MET A 1 6.31 -8.50 -26.10
C MET A 1 6.32 -7.29 -25.18
N ALA A 2 5.36 -6.39 -25.30
CA ALA A 2 5.27 -5.27 -24.37
C ALA A 2 5.00 -5.84 -22.98
N ALA A 3 5.92 -5.65 -22.03
CA ALA A 3 5.68 -5.99 -20.64
C ALA A 3 4.44 -5.20 -20.18
N GLY A 4 3.31 -5.89 -20.01
CA GLY A 4 2.10 -5.28 -19.49
C GLY A 4 2.44 -4.62 -18.15
N ARG A 5 2.23 -3.31 -18.06
CA ARG A 5 2.62 -2.55 -16.87
C ARG A 5 1.80 -3.02 -15.67
N GLU A 6 2.49 -3.44 -14.62
CA GLU A 6 1.89 -3.99 -13.40
C GLU A 6 0.86 -3.02 -12.77
N PRO A 7 -0.31 -3.51 -12.33
CA PRO A 7 -1.28 -2.69 -11.62
C PRO A 7 -0.65 -1.97 -10.43
N ARG A 8 -0.85 -0.65 -10.36
CA ARG A 8 -0.30 0.21 -9.30
C ARG A 8 -1.38 1.13 -8.76
N LYS A 9 -1.40 1.30 -7.44
CA LYS A 9 -2.29 2.24 -6.74
C LYS A 9 -1.46 3.04 -5.74
N VAL A 10 -1.64 4.36 -5.73
CA VAL A 10 -1.00 5.25 -4.76
C VAL A 10 -2.06 5.90 -3.90
N LEU A 11 -1.84 5.90 -2.59
CA LEU A 11 -2.62 6.60 -1.58
C LEU A 11 -1.75 7.65 -0.90
N VAL A 12 -2.27 8.86 -0.71
CA VAL A 12 -1.60 9.94 0.03
C VAL A 12 -2.51 10.39 1.16
N LEU A 13 -1.97 10.41 2.39
CA LEU A 13 -2.66 10.85 3.60
C LEU A 13 -1.87 11.97 4.28
N ARG A 14 -2.57 12.98 4.78
CA ARG A 14 -1.96 14.14 5.45
C ARG A 14 -2.51 14.43 6.84
N ASP A 15 -3.73 14.04 7.12
CA ASP A 15 -4.34 14.27 8.43
C ASP A 15 -3.96 13.16 9.42
N ASP A 16 -3.82 13.57 10.68
CA ASP A 16 -3.39 12.70 11.77
C ASP A 16 -4.28 11.46 11.99
N PRO A 17 -5.63 11.58 12.02
CA PRO A 17 -6.50 10.43 12.20
C PRO A 17 -6.30 9.38 11.11
N SER A 18 -6.31 9.80 9.83
CA SER A 18 -6.15 8.88 8.70
C SER A 18 -4.79 8.19 8.70
N ILE A 19 -3.73 8.93 9.02
CA ILE A 19 -2.37 8.38 9.13
C ILE A 19 -2.30 7.33 10.26
N ARG A 20 -2.85 7.63 11.43
CA ARG A 20 -2.87 6.69 12.57
C ARG A 20 -3.65 5.42 12.23
N ASN A 21 -4.82 5.57 11.62
CA ASN A 21 -5.66 4.46 11.20
C ASN A 21 -4.95 3.59 10.14
N LEU A 22 -4.28 4.21 9.17
CA LEU A 22 -3.50 3.48 8.17
C LEU A 22 -2.38 2.65 8.81
N LEU A 23 -1.59 3.24 9.70
CA LEU A 23 -0.48 2.52 10.35
C LEU A 23 -0.99 1.40 11.24
N ALA A 24 -2.10 1.60 11.95
CA ALA A 24 -2.74 0.55 12.74
C ALA A 24 -3.23 -0.60 11.85
N LEU A 25 -3.89 -0.29 10.73
CA LEU A 25 -4.35 -1.27 9.76
C LEU A 25 -3.18 -2.05 9.15
N LEU A 26 -2.11 -1.37 8.72
CA LEU A 26 -0.92 -2.03 8.16
C LEU A 26 -0.23 -2.95 9.18
N LYS A 27 -0.11 -2.52 10.45
CA LYS A 27 0.42 -3.36 11.53
C LYS A 27 -0.47 -4.56 11.84
N HIS A 28 -1.79 -4.38 11.83
CA HIS A 28 -2.74 -5.48 12.00
C HIS A 28 -2.62 -6.50 10.86
N MET A 29 -2.52 -6.02 9.62
CA MET A 29 -2.32 -6.89 8.47
C MET A 29 -0.98 -7.62 8.58
N ALA A 30 0.15 -6.94 8.83
CA ALA A 30 1.46 -7.60 8.89
C ALA A 30 1.61 -8.67 10.01
N ARG A 31 0.77 -8.66 11.04
CA ARG A 31 0.68 -9.76 12.02
C ARG A 31 0.11 -11.04 11.41
N ASP A 32 -0.77 -10.90 10.43
CA ASP A 32 -1.16 -12.02 9.58
C ASP A 32 0.01 -12.28 8.63
N LYS A 33 0.63 -13.45 8.76
CA LYS A 33 1.82 -13.86 7.98
C LYS A 33 1.61 -13.79 6.47
N ALA A 34 0.37 -13.70 6.00
CA ALA A 34 0.03 -13.45 4.61
C ALA A 34 0.34 -12.02 4.12
N TRP A 35 0.60 -11.05 4.99
CA TRP A 35 0.65 -9.63 4.60
C TRP A 35 1.99 -8.91 4.86
N GLY A 36 3.04 -9.60 5.28
CA GLY A 36 4.41 -9.06 5.26
C GLY A 36 5.09 -8.94 6.64
N ASP A 37 6.04 -8.02 6.74
CA ASP A 37 7.01 -7.95 7.85
C ASP A 37 6.54 -6.98 8.96
N GLU A 38 6.02 -7.53 10.07
CA GLU A 38 5.61 -6.76 11.27
C GLU A 38 6.76 -5.94 11.90
N PRO A 39 7.97 -6.50 12.14
CA PRO A 39 9.12 -5.77 12.66
C PRO A 39 9.39 -4.44 11.94
N LEU A 40 9.30 -4.44 10.62
CA LEU A 40 9.59 -3.27 9.79
C LEU A 40 8.56 -2.14 9.99
N LEU A 41 7.27 -2.49 10.10
CA LEU A 41 6.21 -1.51 10.36
C LEU A 41 6.19 -1.04 11.82
N ALA A 42 6.66 -1.88 12.75
CA ALA A 42 6.76 -1.53 14.17
C ALA A 42 7.76 -0.40 14.42
N ALA A 43 8.83 -0.32 13.62
CA ALA A 43 9.87 0.72 13.72
C ALA A 43 9.42 2.14 13.28
N ILE A 44 8.25 2.27 12.65
CA ILE A 44 7.75 3.55 12.16
C ILE A 44 7.25 4.42 13.32
N ASN A 45 7.91 5.56 13.53
CA ASN A 45 7.52 6.56 14.53
C ASN A 45 6.77 7.74 13.90
N ARG A 46 5.51 7.96 14.32
CA ARG A 46 4.61 9.01 13.80
C ARG A 46 5.22 10.41 13.83
N ASN A 47 6.09 10.72 14.79
CA ASN A 47 6.62 12.07 14.99
C ASN A 47 7.71 12.47 13.95
N GLN A 48 8.09 11.57 13.04
CA GLN A 48 9.16 11.80 12.07
C GLN A 48 8.68 12.30 10.70
N PHE A 49 7.37 12.37 10.46
CA PHE A 49 6.79 12.71 9.17
C PHE A 49 5.49 13.52 9.31
N GLU A 50 5.11 14.24 8.27
CA GLU A 50 3.89 15.06 8.20
C GLU A 50 2.85 14.46 7.26
N ALA A 51 3.24 13.53 6.40
CA ALA A 51 2.36 12.84 5.45
C ALA A 51 2.81 11.40 5.24
N VAL A 52 1.89 10.54 4.81
CA VAL A 52 2.16 9.16 4.37
C VAL A 52 1.77 8.99 2.92
N ILE A 53 2.66 8.36 2.15
CA ILE A 53 2.41 7.91 0.78
C ILE A 53 2.51 6.39 0.79
N LEU A 54 1.41 5.69 0.52
CA LEU A 54 1.39 4.25 0.31
C LEU A 54 1.38 3.98 -1.20
N ASP A 55 2.47 3.42 -1.72
CA ASP A 55 2.63 3.02 -3.12
C ASP A 55 2.51 1.49 -3.22
N VAL A 56 1.39 1.00 -3.74
CA VAL A 56 1.12 -0.43 -3.88
C VAL A 56 1.29 -0.86 -5.33
N ARG A 57 2.15 -1.85 -5.57
CA ARG A 57 2.39 -2.47 -6.87
C ARG A 57 1.98 -3.93 -6.84
N CYS A 58 1.60 -4.48 -7.98
CA CYS A 58 1.19 -5.87 -8.10
C CYS A 58 2.09 -6.58 -9.10
N SER A 59 2.97 -7.46 -8.62
CA SER A 59 3.74 -8.29 -9.55
C SER A 59 2.86 -9.36 -10.18
N GLN A 60 2.94 -9.50 -11.50
CA GLN A 60 2.22 -10.55 -12.23
C GLN A 60 2.97 -11.87 -12.00
N MET A 61 2.44 -12.70 -11.10
CA MET A 61 2.94 -14.06 -10.89
C MET A 61 2.37 -15.00 -11.96
N SER A 62 3.24 -15.77 -12.62
CA SER A 62 2.85 -16.93 -13.43
C SER A 62 2.57 -18.11 -12.50
N GLY A 63 1.33 -18.34 -12.09
CA GLY A 63 0.96 -19.48 -11.22
C GLY A 63 -0.37 -19.30 -10.50
N GLU A 64 -0.70 -20.22 -9.60
CA GLU A 64 -1.84 -20.04 -8.68
C GLU A 64 -1.62 -18.80 -7.81
N GLU A 65 -2.62 -17.92 -7.77
CA GLU A 65 -2.52 -16.64 -7.10
C GLU A 65 -2.53 -16.81 -5.58
N VAL A 66 -1.35 -16.72 -4.97
CA VAL A 66 -1.20 -16.65 -3.52
C VAL A 66 -1.70 -15.29 -3.04
N ARG A 67 -2.73 -15.28 -2.20
CA ARG A 67 -3.19 -14.03 -1.55
C ARG A 67 -2.11 -13.55 -0.58
N GLY A 68 -1.79 -12.26 -0.63
CA GLY A 68 -0.86 -11.66 0.31
C GLY A 68 0.01 -10.55 -0.24
N ILE A 69 0.59 -9.78 0.68
CA ILE A 69 1.63 -8.80 0.38
C ILE A 69 2.97 -9.51 0.50
N LYS A 70 3.73 -9.47 -0.59
CA LYS A 70 5.08 -10.01 -0.70
C LYS A 70 6.05 -9.26 0.19
N GLU A 71 5.96 -7.93 0.19
CA GLU A 71 6.91 -7.09 0.88
C GLU A 71 6.33 -5.70 1.19
N PHE A 72 6.72 -5.17 2.35
CA PHE A 72 6.62 -3.75 2.66
C PHE A 72 8.02 -3.15 2.72
N ARG A 73 8.20 -1.93 2.21
CA ARG A 73 9.43 -1.15 2.33
C ARG A 73 9.10 0.28 2.73
N PRO A 74 9.23 0.66 4.01
CA PRO A 74 9.15 2.04 4.42
C PRO A 74 10.44 2.77 4.03
N GLY A 75 10.29 4.03 3.65
CA GLY A 75 11.37 4.97 3.38
C GLY A 75 10.92 6.37 3.71
N PHE A 76 11.89 7.28 3.82
CA PHE A 76 11.62 8.68 4.11
C PHE A 76 12.11 9.56 2.98
N VAL A 77 11.26 10.47 2.54
CA VAL A 77 11.61 11.53 1.58
C VAL A 77 11.25 12.84 2.26
N GLY A 78 12.25 13.62 2.67
CA GLY A 78 12.01 14.81 3.50
C GLY A 78 11.18 14.48 4.75
N LYS A 79 10.02 15.10 4.89
CA LYS A 79 9.04 14.83 5.97
C LYS A 79 7.89 13.91 5.54
N GLN A 80 8.05 13.15 4.46
CA GLN A 80 7.06 12.19 4.00
C GLN A 80 7.54 10.76 4.30
N LEU A 81 6.70 9.97 4.95
CA LEU A 81 6.87 8.53 5.03
C LEU A 81 6.31 7.92 3.73
N VAL A 82 7.16 7.21 3.00
CA VAL A 82 6.77 6.46 1.81
C VAL A 82 6.79 4.98 2.15
N ILE A 83 5.65 4.31 2.06
CA ILE A 83 5.53 2.86 2.24
C ILE A 83 5.31 2.27 0.85
N MET A 84 6.29 1.53 0.34
CA MET A 84 6.09 0.71 -0.85
C MET A 84 5.57 -0.66 -0.43
N ALA A 85 4.54 -1.15 -1.09
CA ALA A 85 3.97 -2.47 -0.86
C ALA A 85 3.92 -3.25 -2.18
N GLU A 86 4.41 -4.48 -2.19
CA GLU A 86 4.30 -5.37 -3.35
C GLU A 86 3.27 -6.47 -3.05
N CYS A 87 2.20 -6.53 -3.83
CA CYS A 87 1.18 -7.57 -3.74
C CYS A 87 1.52 -8.75 -4.65
N ASN A 88 1.22 -9.97 -4.19
CA ASN A 88 1.41 -11.22 -4.93
C ASN A 88 0.45 -11.40 -6.13
N GLY A 89 -0.54 -10.51 -6.30
CA GLY A 89 -1.53 -10.63 -7.36
C GLY A 89 -2.68 -9.61 -7.26
N PRO A 90 -3.47 -9.45 -8.34
CA PRO A 90 -4.54 -8.46 -8.44
C PRO A 90 -5.64 -8.65 -7.39
N LYS A 91 -5.97 -9.88 -6.97
CA LYS A 91 -6.96 -10.13 -5.90
C LYS A 91 -6.48 -9.62 -4.55
N THR A 92 -5.18 -9.68 -4.26
CA THR A 92 -4.61 -9.07 -3.05
C THR A 92 -4.76 -7.56 -3.12
N LEU A 93 -4.47 -6.95 -4.27
CA LEU A 93 -4.62 -5.50 -4.46
C LEU A 93 -6.08 -5.05 -4.25
N ASP A 94 -7.05 -5.82 -4.75
CA ASP A 94 -8.47 -5.54 -4.56
C ASP A 94 -8.93 -5.76 -3.10
N LEU A 95 -8.36 -6.75 -2.42
CA LEU A 95 -8.62 -6.98 -1.00
C LEU A 95 -8.05 -5.85 -0.13
N LEU A 96 -6.81 -5.42 -0.41
CA LEU A 96 -6.18 -4.28 0.25
C LEU A 96 -7.00 -3.00 0.02
N GLU A 97 -7.46 -2.75 -1.20
CA GLU A 97 -8.33 -1.61 -1.48
C GLU A 97 -9.61 -1.64 -0.64
N ARG A 98 -10.23 -2.82 -0.47
CA ARG A 98 -11.41 -2.97 0.40
C ARG A 98 -11.06 -2.71 1.87
N TYR A 99 -9.93 -3.21 2.36
CA TYR A 99 -9.46 -2.90 3.72
C TYR A 99 -9.23 -1.40 3.92
N LEU A 100 -8.60 -0.73 2.95
CA LEU A 100 -8.36 0.71 3.01
C LEU A 100 -9.67 1.51 3.01
N LYS A 101 -10.63 1.16 2.13
CA LYS A 101 -11.94 1.82 2.07
C LYS A 101 -12.75 1.66 3.36
N ASN A 102 -12.70 0.47 3.97
CA ASN A 102 -13.50 0.17 5.16
C ASN A 102 -12.80 0.56 6.48
N GLY A 103 -11.47 0.48 6.51
CA GLY A 103 -10.64 0.70 7.70
C GLY A 103 -10.18 2.14 7.91
N LEU A 104 -10.42 3.03 6.94
CA LEU A 104 -10.10 4.46 7.02
C LEU A 104 -11.41 5.29 6.97
N PRO A 105 -12.29 5.17 7.98
CA PRO A 105 -13.53 5.93 7.99
C PRO A 105 -13.24 7.44 8.05
N GLN A 106 -14.03 8.22 7.32
CA GLN A 106 -13.92 9.69 7.20
C GLN A 106 -12.66 10.21 6.48
N THR A 107 -11.79 9.34 5.99
CA THR A 107 -10.65 9.71 5.16
C THR A 107 -11.08 9.95 3.71
N LEU A 108 -10.73 11.09 3.13
CA LEU A 108 -10.85 11.30 1.69
C LEU A 108 -9.81 10.43 0.96
N LEU A 109 -10.24 9.26 0.50
CA LEU A 109 -9.37 8.29 -0.16
C LEU A 109 -9.25 8.58 -1.65
N TRP A 110 -8.06 9.01 -2.10
CA TRP A 110 -7.71 9.06 -3.52
C TRP A 110 -6.74 7.94 -3.84
N LEU A 111 -7.26 6.83 -4.37
CA LEU A 111 -6.45 5.78 -4.98
C LEU A 111 -6.21 6.14 -6.44
N ILE A 112 -5.01 6.64 -6.73
CA ILE A 112 -4.62 6.99 -8.09
C ILE A 112 -4.01 5.75 -8.73
N SER A 113 -4.69 5.21 -9.75
CA SER A 113 -4.11 4.29 -10.72
C SER A 113 -3.79 5.06 -12.01
N HIS A 114 -2.84 4.56 -12.82
CA HIS A 114 -2.53 5.18 -14.10
C HIS A 114 -3.78 5.29 -14.98
N ARG A 115 -4.18 6.53 -15.35
CA ARG A 115 -5.29 6.81 -16.29
C ARG A 115 -4.85 7.28 -17.68
N TYR A 116 -3.56 7.44 -17.94
CA TYR A 116 -3.10 7.77 -19.29
C TYR A 116 -2.88 6.48 -20.09
N LYS A 117 -3.78 6.22 -21.05
CA LYS A 117 -3.44 5.39 -22.20
C LYS A 117 -2.32 6.11 -22.95
N SER A 118 -1.19 5.44 -23.16
CA SER A 118 -0.24 5.88 -24.18
C SER A 118 -0.99 5.92 -25.51
N PRO A 119 -0.74 6.91 -26.38
CA PRO A 119 -1.13 6.77 -27.78
C PRO A 119 -0.49 5.49 -28.32
N GLU A 120 -1.27 4.71 -29.06
CA GLU A 120 -0.82 3.54 -29.83
C GLU A 120 0.17 3.93 -30.92
#